data_AF-A0AA37CGW4-F1
#
_entry.id   AF-A0AA37CGW4-F1
#
_cell.length_a   1.000
_cell.length_b   1.000
_cell.length_c   1.000
_cell.angle_alpha   90.00
_cell.angle_beta   90.00
_cell.angle_gamma   90.00
#
_symmetry.space_group_name_H-M   'P 1'
#
loop_
_entity.id
_entity.type
_entity.pdbx_description
1 polymer ?
#
loop_
_entity_poly.entity_id
_entity_poly.type
_entity_poly.pdbx_seq_one_letter_code
_entity_poly.pdbx_strand_id
1 'polypeptide(L)'
;MRAFAEFVMRGRMQATLGVVGSAAFPLLCWLSAAGGSLVLLRRGLADASGILFWASLPALLWWYLGNSSVFLIMAGTVVLAQVLRSTASWTRVLLSSVLLGAVFVLVLSTVSGEFIEPLAERIRSSLPQLLGNASAEELAAVQESLIPALTGAMASSLQVTSLLCLALARYWQAALYNPGGFGQEFRAIRLSPVASVALLLGMLFAPSLGPQAAMLATVFTVPLLFAGVALGHGLIAMKRLSSFWGFGLYVAVLLLGNLICLLAVIDGLFDFRGRLARKNGAGPANGEG
;
A
#
# COMPACT_ATOMS: atom_id res chain seq x y z
N MET A 1 15.83 9.60 9.69
CA MET A 1 14.42 10.02 9.56
C MET A 1 13.70 10.34 10.88
N ARG A 2 14.20 9.92 12.06
CA ARG A 2 13.59 10.30 13.35
C ARG A 2 13.51 11.83 13.55
N ALA A 3 14.50 12.58 13.07
CA ALA A 3 14.54 14.04 13.16
C ALA A 3 13.33 14.75 12.52
N PHE A 4 12.83 14.26 11.36
CA PHE A 4 11.65 14.86 10.74
C PHE A 4 10.39 14.61 11.58
N ALA A 5 10.22 13.39 12.08
CA ALA A 5 9.10 13.05 12.96
C ALA A 5 9.13 13.90 14.25
N GLU A 6 10.31 14.07 14.86
CA GLU A 6 10.48 14.95 16.02
C GLU A 6 10.14 16.40 15.67
N PHE A 7 10.61 16.91 14.54
CA PHE A 7 10.32 18.27 14.07
C PHE A 7 8.81 18.50 13.93
N VAL A 8 8.10 17.64 13.19
CA VAL A 8 6.65 17.72 13.02
C VAL A 8 5.92 17.66 14.36
N MET A 9 6.43 16.87 15.32
CA MET A 9 5.77 16.73 16.62
C MET A 9 6.09 17.85 17.63
N ARG A 10 7.07 18.74 17.38
CA ARG A 10 7.43 19.84 18.30
C ARG A 10 6.31 20.86 18.53
N GLY A 11 5.45 21.10 17.56
CA GLY A 11 4.37 22.07 17.67
C GLY A 11 3.56 22.23 16.39
N ARG A 12 2.46 22.99 16.45
CA ARG A 12 1.55 23.15 15.30
C ARG A 12 2.23 23.85 14.13
N MET A 13 3.06 24.87 14.40
CA MET A 13 3.78 25.61 13.36
C MET A 13 4.77 24.71 12.61
N GLN A 14 5.55 23.90 13.33
CA GLN A 14 6.53 22.98 12.74
C GLN A 14 5.84 21.87 11.94
N ALA A 15 4.71 21.37 12.44
CA ALA A 15 3.88 20.42 11.69
C ALA A 15 3.37 21.02 10.38
N THR A 16 2.81 22.23 10.42
CA THR A 16 2.35 22.94 9.21
C THR A 16 3.51 23.15 8.24
N LEU A 17 4.63 23.72 8.68
CA LEU A 17 5.80 23.97 7.83
C LEU A 17 6.35 22.69 7.19
N GLY A 18 6.49 21.61 7.98
CA GLY A 18 7.00 20.34 7.49
C GLY A 18 6.07 19.66 6.49
N VAL A 19 4.77 19.62 6.78
CA VAL A 19 3.77 18.93 5.94
C VAL A 19 3.45 19.74 4.68
N VAL A 20 3.21 21.04 4.81
CA VAL A 20 2.92 21.95 3.66
C VAL A 20 4.15 22.10 2.78
N GLY A 21 5.32 22.34 3.39
CA GLY A 21 6.58 22.47 2.65
C GLY A 21 6.91 21.21 1.86
N SER A 22 6.62 20.02 2.42
CA SER A 22 6.78 18.76 1.68
C SER A 22 5.75 18.59 0.57
N ALA A 23 4.50 19.04 0.75
CA ALA A 23 3.47 18.98 -0.29
C ALA A 23 3.76 19.92 -1.48
N ALA A 24 4.53 20.99 -1.26
CA ALA A 24 4.95 21.89 -2.31
C ALA A 24 5.86 21.24 -3.37
N PHE A 25 6.54 20.13 -3.03
CA PHE A 25 7.42 19.41 -3.95
C PHE A 25 6.89 17.99 -4.20
N PRO A 26 6.51 17.61 -5.44
CA PRO A 26 5.90 16.31 -5.73
C PRO A 26 6.75 15.12 -5.27
N LEU A 27 8.07 15.22 -5.36
CA LEU A 27 9.02 14.18 -4.91
C LEU A 27 9.00 13.97 -3.38
N LEU A 28 8.51 14.94 -2.62
CA LEU A 28 8.40 14.90 -1.16
C LEU A 28 6.96 14.67 -0.68
N CYS A 29 6.02 14.34 -1.58
CA CYS A 29 4.61 14.11 -1.21
C CYS A 29 4.44 13.03 -0.14
N TRP A 30 5.29 11.99 -0.14
CA TRP A 30 5.29 10.93 0.86
C TRP A 30 5.61 11.45 2.27
N LEU A 31 6.49 12.46 2.37
CA LEU A 31 6.87 13.09 3.63
C LEU A 31 5.71 13.94 4.18
N SER A 32 4.97 14.61 3.29
CA SER A 32 3.73 15.32 3.63
C SER A 32 2.66 14.35 4.14
N ALA A 33 2.34 13.32 3.36
CA ALA A 33 1.30 12.34 3.68
C ALA A 33 1.61 11.60 5.00
N ALA A 34 2.85 11.15 5.20
CA ALA A 34 3.28 10.50 6.42
C ALA A 34 3.31 11.47 7.62
N GLY A 35 3.78 12.70 7.43
CA GLY A 35 3.83 13.72 8.48
C GLY A 35 2.44 14.14 8.96
N GLY A 36 1.51 14.42 8.04
CA GLY A 36 0.12 14.75 8.36
C GLY A 36 -0.60 13.58 9.06
N SER A 37 -0.37 12.36 8.57
CA SER A 37 -0.94 11.15 9.19
C SER A 37 -0.33 10.85 10.56
N LEU A 38 0.95 11.15 10.79
CA LEU A 38 1.57 11.04 12.12
C LEU A 38 0.88 11.96 13.13
N VAL A 39 0.59 13.21 12.74
CA VAL A 39 -0.15 14.15 13.59
C VAL A 39 -1.55 13.60 13.87
N LEU A 40 -2.27 13.11 12.86
CA LEU A 40 -3.59 12.50 13.03
C LEU A 40 -3.55 11.30 13.98
N LEU A 41 -2.62 10.37 13.78
CA LEU A 41 -2.48 9.16 14.60
C LEU A 41 -2.19 9.50 16.07
N ARG A 42 -1.42 10.55 16.36
CA ARG A 42 -1.02 10.91 17.73
C ARG A 42 -2.00 11.87 18.41
N ARG A 43 -2.42 12.93 17.72
CA ARG A 43 -3.20 14.04 18.28
C ARG A 43 -4.68 14.01 17.86
N GLY A 44 -5.04 13.22 16.86
CA GLY A 44 -6.41 13.09 16.36
C GLY A 44 -6.71 14.04 15.20
N LEU A 45 -7.89 13.84 14.60
CA LEU A 45 -8.29 14.55 13.39
C LEU A 45 -8.51 16.05 13.63
N ALA A 46 -9.04 16.44 14.79
CA ALA A 46 -9.25 17.85 15.15
C ALA A 46 -7.93 18.64 15.05
N ASP A 47 -6.87 18.15 15.68
CA ASP A 47 -5.55 18.80 15.66
C ASP A 47 -4.85 18.72 14.30
N ALA A 48 -5.09 17.65 13.52
CA ALA A 48 -4.50 17.47 12.21
C ALA A 48 -5.19 18.29 11.11
N SER A 49 -6.49 18.55 11.24
CA SER A 49 -7.33 19.15 10.19
C SER A 49 -6.79 20.47 9.65
N GLY A 50 -6.36 21.38 10.53
CA GLY A 50 -5.79 22.66 10.11
C GLY A 50 -4.48 22.51 9.33
N ILE A 51 -3.63 21.55 9.70
CA ILE A 51 -2.37 21.26 8.99
C ILE A 51 -2.67 20.67 7.61
N LEU A 52 -3.60 19.72 7.55
CA LEU A 52 -4.03 19.05 6.32
C LEU A 52 -4.72 20.01 5.36
N PHE A 53 -5.49 20.96 5.87
CA PHE A 53 -6.11 22.03 5.08
C PHE A 53 -5.04 22.83 4.33
N TRP A 54 -4.02 23.33 5.05
CA TRP A 54 -2.95 24.09 4.41
C TRP A 54 -2.11 23.24 3.46
N ALA A 55 -1.90 21.96 3.77
CA ALA A 55 -1.13 21.05 2.91
C ALA A 55 -1.89 20.68 1.63
N SER A 56 -3.22 20.78 1.66
CA SER A 56 -4.07 20.56 0.49
C SER A 56 -3.90 21.64 -0.57
N LEU A 57 -3.53 22.87 -0.21
CA LEU A 57 -3.38 23.96 -1.18
C LEU A 57 -2.29 23.68 -2.24
N PRO A 58 -1.02 23.39 -1.89
CA PRO A 58 -0.02 23.03 -2.88
C PRO A 58 -0.35 21.71 -3.59
N ALA A 59 -0.99 20.75 -2.90
CA ALA A 59 -1.39 19.49 -3.53
C ALA A 59 -2.47 19.69 -4.61
N LEU A 60 -3.44 20.58 -4.37
CA LEU A 60 -4.47 20.96 -5.35
C LEU A 60 -3.89 21.82 -6.47
N LEU A 61 -2.87 22.65 -6.19
CA LEU A 61 -2.13 23.34 -7.24
C LEU A 61 -1.46 22.33 -8.20
N TRP A 62 -0.81 21.29 -7.67
CA TRP A 62 -0.25 20.23 -8.50
C TRP A 62 -1.31 19.50 -9.30
N TRP A 63 -2.48 19.24 -8.71
CA TRP A 63 -3.61 18.67 -9.43
C TRP A 63 -4.02 19.58 -10.60
N TYR A 64 -4.20 20.87 -10.37
CA TYR A 64 -4.52 21.83 -11.43
C TYR A 64 -3.47 21.85 -12.56
N LEU A 65 -2.19 21.65 -12.22
CA LEU A 65 -1.10 21.48 -13.19
C LEU A 65 -1.01 20.08 -13.81
N GLY A 66 -1.99 19.21 -13.53
CA GLY A 66 -2.11 17.88 -14.10
C GLY A 66 -1.61 16.72 -13.24
N ASN A 67 -0.98 16.99 -12.10
CA ASN A 67 -0.47 15.94 -11.21
C ASN A 67 -1.37 15.76 -9.98
N SER A 68 -2.39 14.90 -10.10
CA SER A 68 -3.32 14.57 -9.00
C SER A 68 -2.71 13.69 -7.90
N SER A 69 -1.56 13.06 -8.15
CA SER A 69 -0.97 12.05 -7.25
C SER A 69 -0.66 12.60 -5.85
N VAL A 70 -0.17 13.84 -5.74
CA VAL A 70 0.20 14.46 -4.46
C VAL A 70 -1.02 14.55 -3.55
N PHE A 71 -2.14 15.04 -4.07
CA PHE A 71 -3.38 15.15 -3.31
C PHE A 71 -3.97 13.78 -2.99
N LEU A 72 -4.04 12.88 -3.97
CA LEU A 72 -4.63 11.55 -3.79
C LEU A 72 -3.87 10.71 -2.77
N ILE A 73 -2.53 10.73 -2.80
CA ILE A 73 -1.69 10.03 -1.79
C ILE A 73 -1.91 10.65 -0.41
N MET A 74 -1.94 11.97 -0.30
CA MET A 74 -2.14 12.64 0.99
C MET A 74 -3.52 12.30 1.57
N ALA A 75 -4.59 12.50 0.80
CA ALA A 75 -5.96 12.22 1.20
C ALA A 75 -6.16 10.73 1.53
N GLY A 76 -5.67 9.83 0.67
CA GLY A 76 -5.73 8.39 0.87
C GLY A 76 -5.02 7.94 2.14
N THR A 77 -3.82 8.45 2.40
CA THR A 77 -3.06 8.14 3.61
C THR A 77 -3.80 8.62 4.86
N VAL A 78 -4.40 9.82 4.84
CA VAL A 78 -5.19 10.37 5.95
C VAL A 78 -6.43 9.52 6.24
N VAL A 79 -7.15 9.09 5.20
CA VAL A 79 -8.32 8.19 5.34
C VAL A 79 -7.90 6.88 6.00
N LEU A 80 -6.82 6.25 5.52
CA LEU A 80 -6.31 5.01 6.09
C LEU A 80 -5.76 5.22 7.51
N ALA A 81 -5.16 6.37 7.81
CA ALA A 81 -4.71 6.73 9.15
C ALA A 81 -5.89 6.83 10.12
N GLN A 82 -7.02 7.38 9.68
CA GLN A 82 -8.24 7.43 10.47
C GLN A 82 -8.84 6.03 10.70
N VAL A 83 -8.79 5.14 9.70
CA VAL A 83 -9.15 3.72 9.88
C VAL A 83 -8.24 3.04 10.90
N LEU A 84 -6.92 3.25 10.80
CA LEU A 84 -5.97 2.67 11.74
C LEU A 84 -6.21 3.19 13.17
N ARG A 85 -6.42 4.49 13.34
CA ARG A 85 -6.67 5.11 14.65
C ARG A 85 -7.96 4.62 15.30
N SER A 86 -9.03 4.47 14.53
CA SER A 86 -10.35 4.06 15.04
C SER A 86 -10.45 2.56 15.33
N THR A 87 -9.65 1.74 14.65
CA THR A 87 -9.78 0.28 14.74
C THR A 87 -8.59 -0.45 15.35
N ALA A 88 -7.43 0.22 15.45
CA ALA A 88 -6.15 -0.38 15.83
C ALA A 88 -5.80 -1.66 15.04
N SER A 89 -6.33 -1.81 13.80
CA SER A 89 -6.21 -3.04 13.02
C SER A 89 -5.67 -2.76 11.62
N TRP A 90 -4.46 -3.24 11.36
CA TRP A 90 -3.86 -3.23 10.02
C TRP A 90 -4.63 -4.07 9.01
N THR A 91 -5.28 -5.17 9.45
CA THR A 91 -6.16 -5.95 8.57
C THR A 91 -7.32 -5.09 8.05
N ARG A 92 -7.95 -4.28 8.90
CA ARG A 92 -9.01 -3.36 8.45
C ARG A 92 -8.46 -2.26 7.55
N VAL A 93 -7.27 -1.73 7.83
CA VAL A 93 -6.58 -0.78 6.94
C VAL A 93 -6.37 -1.38 5.54
N LEU A 94 -5.87 -2.61 5.44
CA LEU A 94 -5.66 -3.27 4.15
C LEU A 94 -6.98 -3.49 3.40
N LEU A 95 -8.05 -3.91 4.08
CA LEU A 95 -9.36 -4.08 3.44
C LEU A 95 -9.98 -2.74 3.02
N SER A 96 -9.89 -1.70 3.87
CA SER A 96 -10.31 -0.34 3.51
C SER A 96 -9.50 0.23 2.34
N SER A 97 -8.24 -0.18 2.18
CA SER A 97 -7.41 0.26 1.05
C SER A 97 -7.94 -0.22 -0.30
N VAL A 98 -8.71 -1.31 -0.35
CA VAL A 98 -9.36 -1.79 -1.57
C VAL A 98 -10.44 -0.80 -2.03
N LEU A 99 -11.26 -0.31 -1.08
CA LEU A 99 -12.25 0.73 -1.36
C LEU A 99 -11.58 2.02 -1.81
N LEU A 100 -10.47 2.38 -1.17
CA LEU A 100 -9.67 3.54 -1.56
C LEU A 100 -9.08 3.37 -2.98
N GLY A 101 -8.57 2.19 -3.31
CA GLY A 101 -8.06 1.87 -4.65
C GLY A 101 -9.16 1.96 -5.71
N ALA A 102 -10.37 1.49 -5.42
CA ALA A 102 -11.53 1.66 -6.30
C ALA A 102 -11.90 3.14 -6.50
N VAL A 103 -11.80 3.97 -5.46
CA VAL A 103 -11.96 5.43 -5.58
C VAL A 103 -10.86 6.02 -6.46
N PHE A 104 -9.61 5.58 -6.33
CA PHE A 104 -8.54 6.03 -7.21
C PHE A 104 -8.77 5.64 -8.67
N VAL A 105 -9.24 4.41 -8.95
CA VAL A 105 -9.66 4.01 -10.30
C VAL A 105 -10.72 4.98 -10.82
N LEU A 106 -11.77 5.23 -10.04
CA LEU A 106 -12.85 6.13 -10.45
C LEU A 106 -12.35 7.56 -10.76
N VAL A 107 -11.51 8.12 -9.89
CA VAL A 107 -10.95 9.47 -10.08
C VAL A 107 -10.04 9.50 -11.31
N LEU A 108 -9.19 8.50 -11.50
CA LEU A 108 -8.27 8.45 -12.64
C LEU A 108 -9.04 8.29 -13.97
N SER A 109 -10.07 7.45 -14.00
CA SER A 109 -10.89 7.24 -15.21
C SER A 109 -11.74 8.45 -15.60
N THR A 110 -12.05 9.36 -14.66
CA THR A 110 -12.93 10.52 -14.92
C THR A 110 -12.18 11.83 -15.05
N VAL A 111 -11.09 12.00 -14.30
CA VAL A 111 -10.37 13.28 -14.17
C VAL A 111 -8.99 13.22 -14.84
N SER A 112 -8.42 12.02 -15.06
CA SER A 112 -7.01 11.87 -15.48
C SER A 112 -6.82 11.18 -16.83
N GLY A 113 -7.87 11.09 -17.67
CA GLY A 113 -7.74 10.63 -19.06
C GLY A 113 -6.70 11.43 -19.86
N GLU A 114 -6.49 12.71 -19.54
CA GLU A 114 -5.44 13.52 -20.19
C GLU A 114 -4.00 13.02 -19.92
N PHE A 115 -3.78 12.17 -18.92
CA PHE A 115 -2.45 11.59 -18.61
C PHE A 115 -2.29 10.15 -19.08
N ILE A 116 -3.36 9.37 -19.03
CA ILE A 116 -3.32 7.95 -19.36
C ILE A 116 -3.24 7.77 -20.87
N GLU A 117 -3.94 8.60 -21.64
CA GLU A 117 -4.04 8.50 -23.09
C GLU A 117 -2.70 8.78 -23.78
N PRO A 118 -1.95 9.86 -23.45
CA PRO A 118 -0.62 10.08 -24.02
C PRO A 118 0.38 8.98 -23.65
N LEU A 119 0.27 8.41 -22.45
CA LEU A 119 1.11 7.29 -22.03
C LEU A 119 0.76 6.01 -22.80
N ALA A 120 -0.53 5.72 -22.93
CA ALA A 120 -1.03 4.60 -23.72
C ALA A 120 -0.56 4.72 -25.18
N GLU A 121 -0.57 5.92 -25.76
CA GLU A 121 -0.13 6.15 -27.14
C GLU A 121 1.38 5.93 -27.32
N ARG A 122 2.20 6.35 -26.35
CA ARG A 122 3.64 6.03 -26.33
C ARG A 122 3.89 4.52 -26.25
N ILE A 123 3.08 3.79 -25.49
CA ILE A 123 3.20 2.33 -25.42
C ILE A 123 2.71 1.69 -26.72
N ARG A 124 1.57 2.14 -27.27
CA ARG A 124 0.99 1.64 -28.54
C ARG A 124 1.95 1.76 -29.70
N SER A 125 2.60 2.92 -29.84
CA SER A 125 3.61 3.14 -30.90
C SER A 125 4.82 2.20 -30.78
N SER A 126 5.08 1.66 -29.58
CA SER A 126 6.15 0.69 -29.32
C SER A 126 5.69 -0.77 -29.37
N LEU A 127 4.38 -1.05 -29.30
CA LEU A 127 3.82 -2.41 -29.23
C LEU A 127 4.26 -3.31 -30.39
N PRO A 128 4.24 -2.88 -31.67
CA PRO A 128 4.66 -3.73 -32.78
C PRO A 128 6.13 -4.19 -32.67
N GLN A 129 7.00 -3.33 -32.12
CA GLN A 129 8.41 -3.66 -31.91
C GLN A 129 8.61 -4.61 -30.72
N LEU A 130 7.78 -4.47 -29.67
CA LEU A 130 7.85 -5.31 -28.46
C LEU A 130 7.26 -6.71 -28.68
N LEU A 131 6.19 -6.80 -29.47
CA LEU A 131 5.44 -8.04 -29.68
C LEU A 131 5.88 -8.79 -30.95
N GLY A 132 6.63 -8.14 -31.84
CA GLY A 132 7.30 -8.76 -32.98
C GLY A 132 6.36 -9.55 -33.90
N ASN A 133 6.23 -10.85 -33.62
CA ASN A 133 5.47 -11.83 -34.41
C ASN A 133 4.02 -12.05 -33.93
N ALA A 134 3.51 -11.24 -32.99
CA ALA A 134 2.12 -11.38 -32.53
C ALA A 134 1.14 -11.21 -33.69
N SER A 135 0.09 -12.04 -33.69
CA SER A 135 -1.02 -11.92 -34.63
C SER A 135 -1.74 -10.57 -34.48
N ALA A 136 -2.42 -10.13 -35.53
CA ALA A 136 -3.22 -8.90 -35.48
C ALA A 136 -4.29 -8.95 -34.37
N GLU A 137 -4.82 -10.15 -34.09
CA GLU A 137 -5.82 -10.39 -33.04
C GLU A 137 -5.22 -10.25 -31.63
N GLU A 138 -4.03 -10.81 -31.39
CA GLU A 138 -3.29 -10.61 -30.13
C GLU A 138 -2.92 -9.14 -29.91
N LEU A 139 -2.49 -8.45 -30.97
CA LEU A 139 -2.17 -7.03 -30.90
C LEU A 139 -3.40 -6.20 -30.53
N ALA A 140 -4.55 -6.49 -31.14
CA ALA A 140 -5.82 -5.83 -30.84
C ALA A 140 -6.26 -6.06 -29.39
N ALA A 141 -6.17 -7.31 -28.90
CA ALA A 141 -6.51 -7.66 -27.52
C ALA A 141 -5.65 -6.90 -26.48
N VAL A 142 -4.34 -6.78 -26.75
CA VAL A 142 -3.42 -6.00 -25.89
C VAL A 142 -3.77 -4.51 -25.92
N GLN A 143 -4.08 -3.95 -27.10
CA GLN A 143 -4.44 -2.54 -27.24
C GLN A 143 -5.75 -2.18 -26.52
N GLU A 144 -6.73 -3.07 -26.55
CA GLU A 144 -8.01 -2.90 -25.85
C GLU A 144 -7.83 -2.91 -24.33
N SER A 145 -6.96 -3.78 -23.83
CA SER A 145 -6.69 -3.94 -22.39
C SER A 145 -5.73 -2.89 -21.82
N LEU A 146 -5.05 -2.11 -22.68
CA LEU A 146 -3.95 -1.24 -22.26
C LEU A 146 -4.39 -0.11 -21.32
N ILE A 147 -5.41 0.66 -21.69
CA ILE A 147 -5.89 1.79 -20.86
C ILE A 147 -6.41 1.29 -19.50
N PRO A 148 -7.28 0.25 -19.43
CA PRO A 148 -7.67 -0.34 -18.16
C PRO A 148 -6.48 -0.82 -17.31
N ALA A 149 -5.51 -1.50 -17.92
CA ALA A 149 -4.33 -1.99 -17.22
C ALA A 149 -3.48 -0.85 -16.65
N LEU A 150 -3.25 0.22 -17.42
CA LEU A 150 -2.52 1.41 -16.97
C LEU A 150 -3.26 2.12 -15.84
N THR A 151 -4.57 2.31 -15.97
CA THR A 151 -5.41 2.94 -14.94
C THR A 151 -5.34 2.13 -13.64
N GLY A 152 -5.53 0.81 -13.71
CA GLY A 152 -5.44 -0.08 -12.56
C GLY A 152 -4.05 -0.07 -11.92
N ALA A 153 -2.98 -0.09 -12.74
CA ALA A 153 -1.61 -0.02 -12.26
C ALA A 153 -1.32 1.31 -11.54
N MET A 154 -1.76 2.45 -12.09
CA MET A 154 -1.61 3.75 -11.46
C MET A 154 -2.42 3.85 -10.16
N ALA A 155 -3.68 3.39 -10.15
CA ALA A 155 -4.51 3.36 -8.94
C ALA A 155 -3.87 2.51 -7.84
N SER A 156 -3.35 1.34 -8.21
CA SER A 156 -2.64 0.44 -7.29
C SER A 156 -1.33 1.06 -6.78
N SER A 157 -0.60 1.79 -7.62
CA SER A 157 0.58 2.55 -7.20
C SER A 157 0.22 3.59 -6.15
N LEU A 158 -0.83 4.39 -6.37
CA LEU A 158 -1.34 5.36 -5.38
C LEU A 158 -1.76 4.68 -4.06
N GLN A 159 -2.42 3.51 -4.15
CA GLN A 159 -2.82 2.70 -3.00
C GLN A 159 -1.60 2.20 -2.21
N VAL A 160 -0.60 1.62 -2.90
CA VAL A 160 0.66 1.17 -2.30
C VAL A 160 1.38 2.33 -1.64
N THR A 161 1.56 3.45 -2.33
CA THR A 161 2.22 4.63 -1.77
C THR A 161 1.49 5.17 -0.54
N SER A 162 0.15 5.19 -0.55
CA SER A 162 -0.64 5.59 0.62
C SER A 162 -0.44 4.65 1.81
N LEU A 163 -0.42 3.34 1.58
CA LEU A 163 -0.13 2.34 2.63
C LEU A 163 1.30 2.46 3.16
N LEU A 164 2.29 2.71 2.28
CA LEU A 164 3.68 2.93 2.69
C LEU A 164 3.84 4.22 3.49
N CYS A 165 3.16 5.30 3.10
CA CYS A 165 3.15 6.55 3.87
C CYS A 165 2.51 6.37 5.25
N LEU A 166 1.43 5.59 5.34
CA LEU A 166 0.81 5.26 6.62
C LEU A 166 1.71 4.36 7.48
N ALA A 167 2.36 3.37 6.88
CA ALA A 167 3.33 2.51 7.55
C ALA A 167 4.49 3.33 8.11
N LEU A 168 4.98 4.31 7.34
CA LEU A 168 6.01 5.24 7.77
C LEU A 168 5.53 6.15 8.92
N ALA A 169 4.31 6.68 8.84
CA ALA A 169 3.70 7.48 9.92
C ALA A 169 3.57 6.66 11.21
N ARG A 170 3.09 5.42 11.12
CA ARG A 170 2.98 4.51 12.28
C ARG A 170 4.35 4.10 12.80
N TYR A 171 5.33 3.86 11.93
CA TYR A 171 6.71 3.60 12.32
C TYR A 171 7.31 4.77 13.09
N TRP A 172 7.14 6.01 12.63
CA TRP A 172 7.58 7.21 13.35
C TRP A 172 6.87 7.35 14.70
N GLN A 173 5.56 7.13 14.74
CA GLN A 173 4.81 7.14 15.99
C GLN A 173 5.34 6.11 16.98
N ALA A 174 5.64 4.89 16.52
CA ALA A 174 6.25 3.85 17.34
C ALA A 174 7.68 4.26 17.79
N ALA A 175 8.52 4.76 16.90
CA ALA A 175 9.88 5.17 17.25
C ALA A 175 9.93 6.27 18.34
N LEU A 176 8.93 7.16 18.37
CA LEU A 176 8.85 8.25 19.34
C LEU A 176 8.15 7.87 20.65
N TYR A 177 7.14 7.01 20.59
CA TYR A 177 6.22 6.79 21.73
C TYR A 177 6.07 5.32 22.16
N ASN A 178 6.44 4.36 21.31
CA ASN A 178 6.37 2.92 21.60
C ASN A 178 7.40 2.13 20.76
N PRO A 179 8.71 2.19 21.09
CA PRO A 179 9.76 1.65 20.24
C PRO A 179 9.55 0.17 19.92
N GLY A 180 9.63 -0.18 18.63
CA GLY A 180 9.43 -1.55 18.14
C GLY A 180 7.96 -1.97 17.96
N GLY A 181 6.98 -1.19 18.44
CA GLY A 181 5.56 -1.52 18.35
C GLY A 181 5.06 -1.76 16.93
N PHE A 182 5.47 -0.92 15.97
CA PHE A 182 5.11 -1.10 14.56
C PHE A 182 5.56 -2.46 14.00
N GLY A 183 6.77 -2.91 14.36
CA GLY A 183 7.26 -4.21 13.89
C GLY A 183 6.41 -5.38 14.39
N GLN A 184 5.91 -5.31 15.62
CA GLN A 184 5.01 -6.33 16.18
C GLN A 184 3.66 -6.31 15.46
N GLU A 185 3.07 -5.13 15.28
CA GLU A 185 1.81 -4.93 14.57
C GLU A 185 1.89 -5.44 13.12
N PHE A 186 2.93 -5.04 12.38
CA PHE A 186 3.11 -5.41 10.99
C PHE A 186 3.26 -6.92 10.82
N ARG A 187 4.10 -7.57 11.66
CA ARG A 187 4.27 -9.03 11.64
C ARG A 187 3.04 -9.80 12.10
N ALA A 188 2.08 -9.15 12.75
CA ALA A 188 0.81 -9.75 13.16
C ALA A 188 -0.29 -9.63 12.09
N ILE A 189 -0.05 -8.90 10.99
CA ILE A 189 -1.02 -8.78 9.90
C ILE A 189 -1.35 -10.18 9.36
N ARG A 190 -2.63 -10.53 9.40
CA ARG A 190 -3.18 -11.75 8.84
C ARG A 190 -4.58 -11.44 8.30
N LEU A 191 -4.84 -11.85 7.07
CA LEU A 191 -6.15 -11.76 6.46
C LEU A 191 -6.98 -12.98 6.88
N SER A 192 -8.29 -12.80 7.06
CA SER A 192 -9.19 -13.93 7.32
C SER A 192 -9.29 -14.81 6.06
N PRO A 193 -9.60 -16.12 6.21
CA PRO A 193 -9.86 -17.02 5.08
C PRO A 193 -10.75 -16.42 4.00
N VAL A 194 -11.89 -15.85 4.41
CA VAL A 194 -12.88 -15.25 3.50
C VAL A 194 -12.28 -14.06 2.76
N ALA A 195 -11.59 -13.15 3.46
CA ALA A 195 -10.97 -12.00 2.84
C ALA A 195 -9.86 -12.41 1.86
N SER A 196 -8.99 -13.34 2.24
CA SER A 196 -7.91 -13.84 1.38
C SER A 196 -8.44 -14.45 0.09
N VAL A 197 -9.46 -15.32 0.18
CA VAL A 197 -10.07 -15.97 -1.00
C VAL A 197 -10.79 -14.95 -1.86
N ALA A 198 -11.56 -14.04 -1.27
CA ALA A 198 -12.27 -13.00 -2.02
C ALA A 198 -11.30 -12.09 -2.81
N LEU A 199 -10.19 -11.67 -2.18
CA LEU A 199 -9.15 -10.89 -2.83
C LEU A 199 -8.46 -11.66 -3.96
N LEU A 200 -8.17 -12.95 -3.74
CA LEU A 200 -7.57 -13.79 -4.78
C LEU A 200 -8.50 -13.98 -5.98
N LEU A 201 -9.78 -14.24 -5.72
CA LEU A 201 -10.78 -14.36 -6.79
C LEU A 201 -10.96 -13.03 -7.53
N GLY A 202 -10.98 -11.91 -6.83
CA GLY A 202 -10.98 -10.59 -7.44
C GLY A 202 -9.76 -10.36 -8.33
N MET A 203 -8.56 -10.68 -7.84
CA MET A 203 -7.31 -10.58 -8.60
C MET A 203 -7.33 -11.41 -9.89
N LEU A 204 -7.86 -12.64 -9.85
CA LEU A 204 -7.83 -13.56 -10.99
C LEU A 204 -8.98 -13.35 -11.98
N PHE A 205 -10.19 -13.07 -11.49
CA PHE A 205 -11.41 -13.08 -12.30
C PHE A 205 -11.97 -11.69 -12.60
N ALA A 206 -11.50 -10.62 -11.97
CA ALA A 206 -11.97 -9.28 -12.33
C ALA A 206 -11.74 -8.93 -13.82
N PRO A 207 -10.62 -9.32 -14.48
CA PRO A 207 -10.44 -9.06 -15.90
C PRO A 207 -11.48 -9.73 -16.80
N SER A 208 -11.99 -10.90 -16.43
CA SER A 208 -13.00 -11.61 -17.23
C SER A 208 -14.41 -11.03 -17.10
N LEU A 209 -14.63 -10.07 -16.19
CA LEU A 209 -15.92 -9.39 -16.01
C LEU A 209 -16.03 -8.12 -16.86
N GLY A 210 -14.97 -7.75 -17.59
CA GLY A 210 -14.93 -6.61 -18.51
C GLY A 210 -13.87 -5.56 -18.15
N PRO A 211 -13.67 -4.55 -19.02
CA PRO A 211 -12.57 -3.59 -18.89
C PRO A 211 -12.58 -2.81 -17.57
N GLN A 212 -13.75 -2.40 -17.07
CA GLN A 212 -13.84 -1.64 -15.83
C GLN A 212 -13.46 -2.48 -14.61
N ALA A 213 -13.87 -3.74 -14.58
CA ALA A 213 -13.50 -4.67 -13.52
C ALA A 213 -12.01 -5.05 -13.60
N ALA A 214 -11.46 -5.17 -14.81
CA ALA A 214 -10.03 -5.46 -15.03
C ALA A 214 -9.10 -4.46 -14.30
N MET A 215 -9.51 -3.19 -14.21
CA MET A 215 -8.76 -2.15 -13.48
C MET A 215 -8.59 -2.45 -11.99
N LEU A 216 -9.51 -3.20 -11.39
CA LEU A 216 -9.49 -3.56 -9.97
C LEU A 216 -8.62 -4.78 -9.66
N ALA A 217 -8.24 -5.57 -10.66
CA ALA A 217 -7.44 -6.78 -10.47
C ALA A 217 -6.14 -6.48 -9.69
N THR A 218 -5.44 -5.41 -10.07
CA THR A 218 -4.21 -4.95 -9.41
C THR A 218 -4.47 -4.34 -8.03
N VAL A 219 -5.62 -3.70 -7.82
CA VAL A 219 -6.06 -3.15 -6.51
C VAL A 219 -6.25 -4.27 -5.48
N PHE A 220 -6.79 -5.43 -5.90
CA PHE A 220 -6.94 -6.61 -5.04
C PHE A 220 -5.60 -7.27 -4.68
N THR A 221 -4.59 -7.15 -5.55
CA THR A 221 -3.24 -7.68 -5.30
C THR A 221 -2.55 -6.96 -4.13
N VAL A 222 -2.76 -5.65 -3.98
CA VAL A 222 -2.07 -4.82 -2.97
C VAL A 222 -2.21 -5.36 -1.53
N PRO A 223 -3.41 -5.61 -0.98
CA PRO A 223 -3.55 -6.15 0.37
C PRO A 223 -2.96 -7.56 0.52
N LEU A 224 -3.05 -8.42 -0.51
CA LEU A 224 -2.42 -9.74 -0.50
C LEU A 224 -0.90 -9.64 -0.43
N LEU A 225 -0.31 -8.73 -1.19
CA LEU A 225 1.13 -8.50 -1.19
C LEU A 225 1.63 -8.02 0.17
N PHE A 226 0.95 -7.04 0.78
CA PHE A 226 1.28 -6.55 2.13
C PHE A 226 1.16 -7.66 3.18
N ALA A 227 0.10 -8.48 3.11
CA ALA A 227 -0.07 -9.62 4.01
C ALA A 227 1.03 -10.68 3.82
N GLY A 228 1.46 -10.94 2.58
CA GLY A 228 2.55 -11.86 2.28
C GLY A 228 3.92 -11.35 2.76
N VAL A 229 4.19 -10.05 2.62
CA VAL A 229 5.39 -9.41 3.18
C VAL A 229 5.37 -9.48 4.72
N ALA A 230 4.23 -9.21 5.34
CA ALA A 230 4.05 -9.36 6.78
C ALA A 230 4.30 -10.81 7.26
N LEU A 231 3.80 -11.80 6.52
CA LEU A 231 4.08 -13.21 6.77
C LEU A 231 5.59 -13.50 6.71
N GLY A 232 6.28 -13.04 5.66
CA GLY A 232 7.73 -13.21 5.51
C GLY A 232 8.51 -12.63 6.69
N HIS A 233 8.24 -11.37 7.06
CA HIS A 233 8.84 -10.74 8.24
C HIS A 233 8.49 -11.45 9.55
N GLY A 234 7.27 -11.97 9.67
CA GLY A 234 6.83 -12.80 10.79
C GLY A 234 7.66 -14.07 10.92
N LEU A 235 7.83 -14.81 9.83
CA LEU A 235 8.60 -16.07 9.79
C LEU A 235 10.09 -15.85 10.07
N ILE A 236 10.69 -14.79 9.50
CA ILE A 236 12.09 -14.42 9.75
C ILE A 236 12.31 -14.18 11.25
N ALA A 237 11.44 -13.40 11.88
CA ALA A 237 11.53 -13.10 13.31
C ALA A 237 11.30 -14.35 14.18
N MET A 238 10.27 -15.14 13.87
CA MET A 238 9.94 -16.35 14.63
C MET A 238 11.03 -17.42 14.57
N LYS A 239 11.66 -17.59 13.41
CA LYS A 239 12.77 -18.54 13.19
C LYS A 239 14.14 -17.96 13.54
N ARG A 240 14.20 -16.71 14.03
CA ARG A 240 15.45 -15.99 14.37
C ARG A 240 16.47 -16.02 13.22
N LEU A 241 16.00 -15.85 11.99
CA LEU A 241 16.84 -15.85 10.80
C LEU A 241 17.67 -14.56 10.70
N SER A 242 18.81 -14.63 10.01
CA SER A 242 19.68 -13.47 9.79
C SER A 242 19.02 -12.41 8.89
N SER A 243 19.55 -11.18 8.92
CA SER A 243 19.07 -10.06 8.10
C SER A 243 19.12 -10.34 6.59
N PHE A 244 19.97 -11.26 6.15
CA PHE A 244 20.07 -11.73 4.76
C PHE A 244 18.72 -12.25 4.22
N TRP A 245 17.92 -12.92 5.05
CA TRP A 245 16.59 -13.39 4.65
C TRP A 245 15.61 -12.25 4.42
N GLY A 246 15.80 -11.11 5.09
CA GLY A 246 15.03 -9.89 4.81
C GLY A 246 15.32 -9.37 3.41
N PHE A 247 16.58 -9.34 3.00
CA PHE A 247 16.96 -9.00 1.62
C PHE A 247 16.35 -9.99 0.61
N GLY A 248 16.47 -11.29 0.87
CA GLY A 248 15.87 -12.33 0.02
C GLY A 248 14.35 -12.19 -0.11
N LEU A 249 13.64 -11.80 0.95
CA LEU A 249 12.20 -11.53 0.90
C LEU A 249 11.87 -10.40 -0.08
N TYR A 250 12.59 -9.28 -0.06
CA TYR A 250 12.31 -8.16 -0.97
C TYR A 250 12.68 -8.49 -2.42
N VAL A 251 13.73 -9.27 -2.65
CA VAL A 251 14.03 -9.83 -3.98
C VAL A 251 12.89 -10.75 -4.45
N ALA A 252 12.36 -11.60 -3.57
CA ALA A 252 11.22 -12.46 -3.88
C ALA A 252 9.93 -11.68 -4.12
N VAL A 253 9.70 -10.55 -3.43
CA VAL A 253 8.57 -9.66 -3.73
C VAL A 253 8.66 -9.10 -5.14
N LEU A 254 9.85 -8.68 -5.57
CA LEU A 254 10.07 -8.12 -6.89
C LEU A 254 9.92 -9.17 -8.01
N LEU A 255 10.48 -10.37 -7.80
CA LEU A 255 10.53 -11.41 -8.83
C LEU A 255 9.33 -12.37 -8.80
N LEU A 256 8.76 -12.59 -7.61
CA LEU A 256 7.77 -13.64 -7.32
C LEU A 256 6.55 -13.06 -6.57
N GLY A 257 6.16 -11.81 -6.84
CA GLY A 257 5.07 -11.12 -6.14
C GLY A 257 3.75 -11.91 -6.09
N ASN A 258 3.37 -12.60 -7.17
CA ASN A 258 2.18 -13.45 -7.21
C ASN A 258 2.30 -14.66 -6.26
N LEU A 259 3.49 -15.24 -6.12
CA LEU A 259 3.74 -16.31 -5.16
C LEU A 259 3.64 -15.77 -3.72
N ILE A 260 4.15 -14.56 -3.46
CA ILE A 260 3.99 -13.90 -2.15
C ILE A 260 2.51 -13.69 -1.82
N CYS A 261 1.69 -13.29 -2.80
CA CYS A 261 0.24 -13.17 -2.63
C CYS A 261 -0.40 -14.53 -2.32
N LEU A 262 -0.04 -15.59 -3.04
CA LEU A 262 -0.52 -16.94 -2.78
C LEU A 262 -0.17 -17.41 -1.37
N LEU A 263 1.07 -17.18 -0.92
CA LEU A 263 1.49 -17.51 0.45
C LEU A 263 0.68 -16.76 1.50
N ALA A 264 0.28 -15.51 1.24
CA ALA A 264 -0.62 -14.76 2.11
C ALA A 264 -2.00 -15.41 2.23
N VAL A 265 -2.53 -15.95 1.12
CA VAL A 265 -3.80 -16.69 1.11
C VAL A 265 -3.68 -17.96 1.94
N ILE A 266 -2.62 -18.74 1.70
CA ILE A 266 -2.39 -20.00 2.41
C ILE A 266 -2.23 -19.76 3.93
N ASP A 267 -1.50 -18.72 4.35
CA ASP A 267 -1.40 -18.37 5.78
C ASP A 267 -2.74 -17.93 6.38
N GLY A 268 -3.58 -17.23 5.60
CA GLY A 268 -4.96 -16.94 5.98
C GLY A 268 -5.75 -18.21 6.30
N LEU A 269 -5.66 -19.24 5.45
CA LEU A 269 -6.37 -20.51 5.57
C LEU A 269 -5.84 -21.42 6.70
N PHE A 270 -4.51 -21.60 6.80
CA PHE A 270 -3.92 -22.68 7.60
C PHE A 270 -3.26 -22.26 8.91
N ASP A 271 -3.04 -20.97 9.14
CA ASP A 271 -2.33 -20.42 10.30
C ASP A 271 -0.92 -21.01 10.50
N PHE A 272 0.00 -20.74 9.58
CA PHE A 272 1.36 -21.26 9.70
C PHE A 272 2.07 -20.71 10.94
N ARG A 273 1.88 -19.42 11.21
CA ARG A 273 2.50 -18.73 12.36
C ARG A 273 1.99 -19.30 13.69
N GLY A 274 0.69 -19.48 13.88
CA GLY A 274 0.14 -20.07 15.10
C GLY A 274 0.60 -21.52 15.34
N ARG A 275 0.73 -22.32 14.27
CA ARG A 275 1.27 -23.69 14.36
C ARG A 275 2.75 -23.72 14.76
N LEU A 276 3.56 -22.85 14.15
CA LEU A 276 4.99 -22.77 14.46
C LEU A 276 5.24 -22.26 15.89
N ALA A 277 4.44 -21.29 16.35
CA ALA A 277 4.52 -20.78 17.72
C ALA A 277 4.23 -21.87 18.76
N ARG A 278 3.20 -22.71 18.55
CA ARG A 278 2.91 -23.85 19.44
C ARG A 278 4.05 -24.87 19.48
N LYS A 279 4.65 -25.18 18.32
CA LYS A 279 5.79 -26.11 18.25
C LYS A 279 7.02 -25.58 19.00
N ASN A 280 7.30 -24.28 18.92
CA ASN A 280 8.43 -23.67 19.61
C ASN A 280 8.18 -23.45 21.12
N GLY A 281 6.91 -23.32 21.53
CA GLY A 281 6.50 -23.22 22.94
C GLY A 281 6.40 -24.57 23.67
N ALA A 282 6.24 -25.67 22.93
CA ALA A 282 6.40 -27.02 23.43
C ALA A 282 7.91 -27.38 23.50
N GLY A 283 8.64 -26.73 24.41
CA GLY A 283 9.92 -27.26 24.89
C GLY A 283 9.70 -28.64 25.53
N PRO A 284 10.70 -29.53 25.54
CA PRO A 284 10.46 -30.93 25.80
C PRO A 284 10.00 -31.09 27.26
N ALA A 285 8.76 -31.55 27.43
CA ALA A 285 8.23 -32.00 28.70
C ALA A 285 8.75 -33.42 28.97
N ASN A 286 10.05 -33.55 29.14
CA ASN A 286 10.66 -34.70 29.79
C ASN A 286 11.04 -34.23 31.19
N GLY A 287 10.01 -34.18 32.03
CA GLY A 287 10.20 -34.48 33.44
C GLY A 287 10.57 -35.95 33.53
N GLU A 288 11.80 -36.21 33.91
CA GLU A 288 12.19 -37.42 34.63
C GLU A 288 12.92 -36.92 35.89
N GLY A 289 12.48 -37.44 37.03
CA GLY A 289 12.98 -37.08 38.37
C GLY A 289 14.29 -37.75 38.73
#